data_AF-A0A535J0C2-F1
#
_entry.id   AF-A0A535J0C2-F1
#
_cell.length_a   1.000
_cell.length_b   1.000
_cell.length_c   1.000
_cell.angle_alpha   90.00
_cell.angle_beta   90.00
_cell.angle_gamma   90.00
#
_symmetry.space_group_name_H-M   'P 1'
#
loop_
_entity.id
_entity.type
_entity.pdbx_description
1 polymer ?
#
loop_
_entity_poly.entity_id
_entity_poly.type
_entity_poly.pdbx_seq_one_letter_code
_entity_poly.pdbx_strand_id
1 'polypeptide(L)' 'MRARDGSLLWDYHSIAGPVFNAPILDGTTIYIGASNGIVYALRADDGGIVWHNLTAVQG' A
#
# COMPACT_ATOMS: atom_id res chain seq x y z
N MET A 1 -4.23 -11.21 3.02
CA MET A 1 -4.65 -12.51 3.61
C MET A 1 -3.71 -13.61 3.12
N ARG A 2 -3.62 -14.74 3.83
CA ARG A 2 -2.89 -15.91 3.37
C ARG A 2 -3.67 -16.61 2.25
N ALA A 3 -2.97 -17.00 1.18
CA ALA A 3 -3.59 -17.65 0.03
C ALA A 3 -4.23 -19.02 0.35
N ARG A 4 -3.70 -19.73 1.35
CA ARG A 4 -4.13 -21.09 1.71
C ARG A 4 -5.48 -21.17 2.43
N ASP A 5 -5.82 -20.16 3.23
CA ASP A 5 -6.93 -20.24 4.18
C ASP A 5 -7.68 -18.92 4.36
N GLY A 6 -7.28 -17.85 3.69
CA GLY A 6 -7.89 -16.53 3.83
C GLY A 6 -7.63 -15.84 5.17
N SER A 7 -6.82 -16.42 6.06
CA SER A 7 -6.48 -15.78 7.34
C SER A 7 -5.78 -14.43 7.12
N LEU A 8 -6.03 -13.48 8.02
CA LEU A 8 -5.38 -12.17 7.99
C LEU A 8 -3.86 -12.33 8.15
N LEU A 9 -3.10 -11.61 7.33
CA LEU A 9 -1.63 -11.53 7.44
C LEU A 9 -1.26 -10.34 8.32
N TRP A 10 -1.76 -9.18 7.93
CA TRP A 10 -1.62 -7.88 8.59
C TRP A 10 -2.76 -6.98 8.10
N ASP A 11 -2.94 -5.88 8.82
CA ASP A 11 -3.87 -4.81 8.49
C ASP A 11 -3.13 -3.47 8.63
N TYR A 12 -3.39 -2.54 7.72
CA TYR A 12 -2.70 -1.26 7.63
C TYR A 12 -3.70 -0.10 7.63
N HIS A 13 -3.66 0.71 8.68
CA HIS A 13 -4.66 1.75 8.95
C HIS A 13 -4.17 3.18 8.66
N SER A 14 -2.93 3.35 8.19
CA SER A 14 -2.26 4.65 8.11
C SER A 14 -2.20 5.25 6.70
N ILE A 15 -3.09 4.82 5.79
CA ILE A 15 -3.23 5.47 4.48
C ILE A 15 -4.05 6.74 4.66
N ALA A 16 -3.45 7.88 4.34
CA ALA A 16 -4.15 9.15 4.35
C ALA A 16 -4.95 9.28 3.05
N GLY A 17 -6.27 9.49 3.19
CA GLY A 17 -7.17 9.67 2.06
C GLY A 17 -7.74 8.36 1.48
N PRO A 18 -8.88 8.44 0.78
CA PRO A 18 -9.48 7.30 0.09
C PRO A 18 -8.53 6.57 -0.87
N VAL A 19 -8.60 5.24 -0.84
CA VAL A 19 -7.97 4.37 -1.85
C VAL A 19 -9.02 4.04 -2.90
N PHE A 20 -8.84 4.56 -4.11
CA PHE A 20 -9.78 4.34 -5.21
C PHE A 20 -9.37 3.21 -6.17
N ASN A 21 -8.10 2.80 -6.12
CA ASN A 21 -7.53 1.84 -7.05
C ASN A 21 -7.14 0.54 -6.33
N ALA A 22 -7.16 -0.56 -7.07
CA ALA A 22 -6.63 -1.82 -6.57
C ALA A 22 -5.12 -1.69 -6.28
N PRO A 23 -4.62 -2.25 -5.17
CA PRO A 23 -3.19 -2.31 -4.89
C PRO A 23 -2.49 -3.23 -5.90
N ILE A 24 -1.22 -2.94 -6.19
CA ILE A 24 -0.36 -3.74 -7.07
C ILE A 24 0.72 -4.42 -6.23
N LEU A 25 0.94 -5.72 -6.45
CA LEU A 25 2.05 -6.46 -5.86
C LEU A 25 3.17 -6.65 -6.90
N ASP A 26 4.38 -6.23 -6.57
CA ASP A 26 5.61 -6.54 -7.32
C ASP A 26 6.62 -7.20 -6.37
N GLY A 27 6.88 -8.49 -6.59
CA GLY A 27 7.73 -9.30 -5.70
C GLY A 27 7.25 -9.25 -4.25
N THR A 28 7.99 -8.53 -3.39
CA THR A 28 7.73 -8.39 -1.96
C THR A 28 7.11 -7.04 -1.57
N THR A 29 6.79 -6.19 -2.54
CA THR A 29 6.33 -4.82 -2.31
C THR A 29 4.93 -4.60 -2.86
N ILE A 30 4.06 -4.02 -2.04
CA ILE A 30 2.70 -3.64 -2.39
C ILE A 30 2.65 -2.14 -2.58
N TYR A 31 2.13 -1.69 -3.72
CA TYR A 31 1.93 -0.29 -4.05
C TYR A 31 0.46 0.09 -3.92
N ILE A 32 0.20 1.18 -3.21
CA ILE A 32 -1.15 1.70 -2.97
C ILE A 32 -1.17 3.20 -3.28
N GLY A 33 -2.01 3.59 -4.22
CA GLY A 33 -2.27 5.01 -4.53
C GLY A 33 -3.47 5.52 -3.75
N ALA A 34 -3.32 6.65 -3.08
CA ALA A 34 -4.37 7.34 -2.35
C ALA A 34 -4.78 8.65 -3.04
N SER A 35 -6.01 9.09 -2.80
CA SER A 35 -6.59 10.27 -3.45
C SER A 35 -5.96 11.60 -3.07
N ASN A 36 -5.18 11.62 -1.98
CA ASN A 36 -4.38 12.77 -1.57
C ASN A 36 -3.10 12.93 -2.42
N GLY A 37 -2.92 12.10 -3.45
CA GLY A 37 -1.75 12.12 -4.32
C GLY A 37 -0.53 11.45 -3.71
N ILE A 38 -0.67 10.67 -2.64
CA ILE A 38 0.44 9.91 -2.06
C ILE A 38 0.39 8.46 -2.58
N VAL A 39 1.56 7.95 -2.98
CA VAL A 39 1.79 6.52 -3.20
C VAL A 39 2.52 5.95 -1.99
N TYR A 40 2.03 4.82 -1.50
CA TYR A 40 2.61 4.05 -0.40
C TYR A 40 3.19 2.76 -0.95
N ALA A 41 4.41 2.41 -0.53
CA ALA A 41 5.03 1.12 -0.76
C ALA A 41 5.15 0.37 0.56
N LEU A 42 4.48 -0.78 0.68
CA LEU A 42 4.45 -1.62 1.88
C LEU A 42 5.14 -2.95 1.62
N ARG A 43 5.72 -3.56 2.65
CA ARG A 43 6.19 -4.95 2.57
C ARG A 43 5.01 -5.91 2.61
N ALA A 44 5.03 -6.90 1.73
CA ALA A 44 3.91 -7.85 1.59
C ALA A 44 3.78 -8.83 2.78
N ASP A 45 4.87 -9.06 3.53
CA ASP A 45 4.94 -10.04 4.61
C ASP A 45 4.29 -9.55 5.91
N ASP A 46 4.47 -8.27 6.26
CA ASP A 46 3.97 -7.69 7.52
C ASP A 46 3.30 -6.32 7.39
N GLY A 47 3.19 -5.76 6.19
CA GLY A 47 2.55 -4.46 5.95
C GLY A 47 3.42 -3.26 6.36
N GLY A 48 4.69 -3.47 6.72
CA GLY A 48 5.60 -2.40 7.09
C GLY A 48 5.83 -1.41 5.94
N ILE A 49 5.80 -0.12 6.25
CA ILE A 49 6.08 0.94 5.27
C ILE A 49 7.55 0.87 4.81
N VAL A 50 7.75 0.81 3.49
CA VAL A 50 9.06 0.95 2.85
C VAL A 50 9.31 2.42 2.55
N TRP A 51 8.34 3.08 1.91
CA TRP A 51 8.33 4.53 1.67
C TRP A 51 6.91 5.02 1.36
N HIS A 52 6.69 6.33 1.46
CA HIS A 52 5.55 7.01 0.86
C HIS A 52 5.99 8.33 0.25
N ASN A 53 5.43 8.71 -0.90
CA ASN A 53 5.79 9.95 -1.60
C ASN A 53 4.58 10.62 -2.25
N LEU A 54 4.59 11.95 -2.25
CA LEU A 54 3.66 12.76 -3.02
C LEU A 54 3.99 12.62 -4.51
N THR A 55 3.02 12.27 -5.34
CA THR A 55 3.19 12.10 -6.79
C THR A 55 3.05 13.41 -7.56
N ALA A 56 2.57 14.47 -6.92
CA ALA A 56 2.61 15.79 -7.50
C ALA A 56 4.08 16.25 -7.60
N VAL A 57 4.59 16.36 -8.82
CA VAL A 57 5.78 17.16 -9.10
C VAL A 57 5.47 18.59 -8.71
N GLN A 58 6.16 19.12 -7.70
CA GLN A 58 6.24 20.58 -7.53
C GLN A 58 6.98 21.09 -8.77
N GLY A 59 6.26 21.82 -9.61
CA GLY A 59 6.85 22.59 -10.72
C GLY A 59 7.57 23.82 -10.19
#